data_AF-A0A182T2J9-F1
#
_entry.id   AF-A0A182T2J9-F1
#
_cell.length_a   1.000
_cell.length_b   1.000
_cell.length_c   1.000
_cell.angle_alpha   90.00
_cell.angle_beta   90.00
_cell.angle_gamma   90.00
#
_symmetry.space_group_name_H-M   'P 1'
#
loop_
_entity.id
_entity.type
_entity.pdbx_description
1 polymer ?
#
loop_
_entity_poly.entity_id
_entity_poly.type
_entity_poly.pdbx_seq_one_letter_code
_entity_poly.pdbx_strand_id
1 'polypeptide(L)' 'MAYGQNSVYGKARRPRTAFTSQQLLELEKQFKVSKYLSRPKRYEVANNLLLSETQVSG' A
#
# COMPACT_ATOMS: atom_id res chain seq x y z
N MET A 1 -29.84 -29.95 10.20
CA MET A 1 -30.05 -28.49 10.14
C MET A 1 -28.71 -27.81 10.32
N ALA A 2 -28.33 -26.94 9.39
CA ALA A 2 -27.01 -26.33 9.27
C ALA A 2 -26.84 -25.12 10.18
N TYR A 3 -25.61 -24.86 10.63
CA TYR A 3 -25.12 -23.50 10.88
C TYR A 3 -23.68 -23.38 10.38
N GLY A 4 -23.53 -22.81 9.18
CA GLY A 4 -22.24 -22.41 8.67
C GLY A 4 -21.66 -21.30 9.54
N GLN A 5 -20.52 -21.56 10.15
CA GLN A 5 -19.73 -20.58 10.90
C GLN A 5 -19.06 -19.64 9.89
N ASN A 6 -19.83 -18.70 9.34
CA ASN A 6 -19.28 -17.52 8.70
C ASN A 6 -18.65 -16.66 9.80
N SER A 7 -17.33 -16.77 9.99
CA SER A 7 -16.58 -15.89 10.88
C SER A 7 -16.58 -14.47 10.29
N VAL A 8 -17.61 -13.71 10.62
CA VAL A 8 -17.73 -12.26 10.40
C VAL A 8 -17.02 -11.48 11.51
N TYR A 9 -15.94 -12.03 12.08
CA TYR A 9 -15.04 -11.28 12.94
C TYR A 9 -14.19 -10.40 12.02
N GLY A 10 -14.70 -9.19 11.80
CA GLY A 10 -14.17 -8.19 10.90
C GLY A 10 -12.65 -8.15 10.92
N LYS A 11 -12.04 -8.48 9.78
CA LYS A 11 -10.62 -8.24 9.53
C LYS A 11 -10.38 -6.78 9.89
N ALA A 12 -9.74 -6.54 11.04
CA ALA A 12 -9.43 -5.19 11.50
C ALA A 12 -8.78 -4.46 10.32
N ARG A 13 -9.46 -3.43 9.80
CA ARG A 13 -8.92 -2.63 8.70
C ARG A 13 -7.57 -2.14 9.19
N ARG A 14 -6.49 -2.46 8.45
CA ARG A 14 -5.17 -1.95 8.80
C ARG A 14 -5.28 -0.43 9.00
N PRO A 15 -4.75 0.14 10.09
CA PRO A 15 -4.78 1.57 10.31
C PRO A 15 -4.27 2.30 9.07
N ARG A 16 -5.00 3.34 8.64
CA ARG A 16 -4.50 4.20 7.55
C ARG A 16 -3.21 4.85 8.02
N THR A 17 -2.11 4.57 7.33
CA THR A 17 -0.86 5.29 7.54
C THR A 17 -0.95 6.63 6.82
N ALA A 18 -0.71 7.73 7.52
CA ALA A 18 -0.51 9.03 6.88
C ALA A 18 0.89 9.08 6.29
N PHE A 19 1.02 9.54 5.04
CA PHE A 19 2.31 9.78 4.41
C PHE A 19 2.83 11.18 4.76
N THR A 20 4.15 11.32 4.85
CA THR A 20 4.78 12.64 4.98
C THR A 20 4.68 13.41 3.67
N SER A 21 4.81 14.73 3.72
CA SER A 21 4.83 15.59 2.52
C SER A 21 5.92 15.16 1.53
N GLN A 22 7.10 14.78 2.02
CA GLN A 22 8.20 14.28 1.18
C GLN A 22 7.86 12.94 0.49
N GLN A 23 7.21 12.01 1.20
CA GLN A 23 6.78 10.74 0.61
C GLN A 23 5.74 10.95 -0.49
N LEU A 24 4.78 11.86 -0.29
CA LEU A 24 3.78 12.20 -1.31
C LEU A 24 4.43 12.79 -2.56
N LEU A 25 5.37 13.73 -2.40
CA LEU A 25 6.06 14.38 -3.52
C LEU A 25 6.82 13.37 -4.39
N GLU A 26 7.54 12.43 -3.77
CA GLU A 26 8.29 11.42 -4.51
C GLU A 26 7.35 10.40 -5.18
N LEU A 27 6.26 9.99 -4.51
CA LEU A 27 5.24 9.14 -5.12
C LEU A 27 4.59 9.82 -6.35
N GLU A 28 4.25 11.10 -6.25
CA GLU A 28 3.72 11.88 -7.38
C GLU A 28 4.71 11.99 -8.53
N LYS A 29 5.99 12.21 -8.23
CA LYS A 29 7.06 12.26 -9.24
C LYS A 29 7.17 10.92 -9.97
N GLN A 30 7.17 9.81 -9.24
CA GLN A 30 7.17 8.47 -9.85
C GLN A 30 5.90 8.22 -10.67
N PHE A 31 4.73 8.66 -10.20
CA PHE A 31 3.46 8.51 -10.90
C PHE A 31 3.35 9.34 -12.19
N LYS A 32 4.13 10.42 -12.31
CA LYS A 32 4.29 11.17 -13.57
C LYS A 32 5.14 10.40 -14.58
N VAL A 33 6.13 9.63 -14.12
CA VAL A 33 7.00 8.80 -14.96
C VAL A 33 6.31 7.51 -15.39
N SER A 34 5.67 6.80 -14.45
CA SER A 34 4.91 5.59 -14.73
C SER A 34 3.70 5.49 -13.80
N LYS A 35 2.52 5.30 -14.38
CA LYS A 35 1.26 5.12 -13.64
C LYS A 35 1.23 3.81 -12.84
N TYR A 36 2.06 2.84 -13.22
CA TYR A 36 2.13 1.53 -12.58
C TYR A 36 3.59 1.14 -12.36
N LEU A 37 3.89 0.65 -11.16
CA LEU A 37 5.22 0.17 -10.81
C LEU A 37 5.28 -1.35 -10.97
N SER A 38 6.31 -1.82 -11.69
CA SER A 38 6.70 -3.23 -11.68
C SER A 38 7.10 -3.65 -10.27
N ARG A 39 7.09 -4.96 -9.99
CA ARG A 39 7.42 -5.47 -8.66
C ARG A 39 8.83 -5.07 -8.18
N PRO A 40 9.89 -5.17 -9.01
CA PRO A 40 11.22 -4.68 -8.61
C PRO A 40 11.21 -3.18 -8.28
N LYS A 41 10.54 -2.37 -9.11
CA LYS A 41 10.52 -0.93 -8.91
C LYS A 41 9.75 -0.53 -7.65
N ARG A 42 8.68 -1.26 -7.34
CA ARG A 42 7.90 -1.09 -6.12
C ARG A 42 8.73 -1.38 -4.88
N TYR A 43 9.53 -2.44 -4.89
CA TYR A 43 10.45 -2.76 -3.80
C TYR A 43 11.48 -1.64 -3.55
N GLU A 44 12.06 -1.10 -4.62
CA GLU A 44 12.99 0.04 -4.51
C GLU A 44 12.32 1.28 -3.91
N VAL A 45 11.16 1.68 -4.43
CA VAL A 45 10.42 2.85 -3.96
C VAL A 45 9.97 2.67 -2.51
N ALA A 46 9.51 1.48 -2.14
CA ALA A 46 9.11 1.14 -0.78
C ALA A 46 10.28 1.30 0.21
N ASN A 47 11.46 0.75 -0.10
CA ASN A 47 12.64 0.89 0.75
C ASN A 47 13.09 2.35 0.87
N ASN A 48 13.13 3.09 -0.24
CA ASN A 48 13.57 4.49 -0.24
C ASN A 48 12.64 5.40 0.57
N LEU A 49 11.34 5.09 0.59
CA LEU A 49 10.33 5.87 1.30
C LEU A 49 10.01 5.34 2.69
N LEU A 50 10.67 4.27 3.15
CA LEU A 50 10.36 3.57 4.41
C LEU A 50 8.87 3.16 4.48
N LEU A 51 8.35 2.69 3.35
CA LEU A 51 7.00 2.15 3.19
C LEU A 51 7.08 0.65 2.89
N SER A 52 5.95 -0.05 3.05
CA SER A 52 5.81 -1.42 2.54
C SER A 52 5.41 -1.41 1.06
N GLU A 53 5.78 -2.47 0.33
CA GLU A 53 5.32 -2.65 -1.06
C GLU A 53 3.79 -2.56 -1.20
N THR A 54 3.05 -2.97 -0.17
CA THR A 54 1.58 -2.88 -0.14
C THR A 54 1.08 -1.43 -0.08
N GLN A 55 1.81 -0.53 0.58
CA GLN A 55 1.45 0.91 0.68
C GLN A 55 1.76 1.69 -0.59
N VAL A 56 2.67 1.19 -1.45
CA VAL A 56 3.10 1.85 -2.69
C VAL A 56 2.16 1.59 -3.87
N SER A 57 1.18 0.68 -3.74
CA SER A 57 0.23 0.30 -4.82
C SER A 57 -1.23 0.60 -4.50
N GLY A 58 -1.49 1.35 -3.43
CA GLY A 58 -2.82 1.73 -2.99
C GLY A 58 -3.41 2.87 -3.80
#